data_AF-A0A9E3T116-F1
#
_entry.id   AF-A0A9E3T116-F1
#
_cell.length_a   1.000
_cell.length_b   1.000
_cell.length_c   1.000
_cell.angle_alpha   90.00
_cell.angle_beta   90.00
_cell.angle_gamma   90.00
#
_symmetry.space_group_name_H-M   'P 1'
#
loop_
_entity.id
_entity.type
_entity.pdbx_description
1 polymer ?
#
loop_
_entity_poly.entity_id
_entity_poly.type
_entity_poly.pdbx_seq_one_letter_code
_entity_poly.pdbx_strand_id
1 'polypeptide(L)'
;MLVQICLVYKGMDLRVSGTLTRHILHFDIPLPASTESDLRNPDKDQLRTNILAMRADGMSYRQIAREVGLHWTRVQQIVKSAE
;
A
#
# COMPACT_ATOMS: atom_id res chain seq x y z
N MET A 1 -8.12 19.72 -1.70
CA MET A 1 -7.93 18.73 -2.78
C MET A 1 -8.23 17.35 -2.22
N LEU A 2 -9.39 16.78 -2.57
CA LEU A 2 -9.85 15.48 -2.06
C LEU A 2 -9.23 14.36 -2.90
N VAL A 3 -8.44 13.49 -2.28
CA VAL A 3 -7.85 12.32 -2.94
C VAL A 3 -8.90 11.21 -2.98
N GLN A 4 -9.38 10.92 -4.18
CA GLN A 4 -10.37 9.91 -4.50
C GLN A 4 -9.72 8.52 -4.49
N ILE A 5 -9.99 7.72 -3.46
CA ILE A 5 -9.58 6.30 -3.43
C ILE A 5 -10.61 5.51 -4.24
N CYS A 6 -10.28 5.22 -5.50
CA CYS A 6 -11.03 4.31 -6.35
C CYS A 6 -10.84 2.86 -5.87
N LEU A 7 -11.75 2.34 -5.06
CA LEU A 7 -11.95 0.90 -4.90
C LEU A 7 -12.81 0.40 -6.06
N VAL A 8 -12.17 -0.24 -7.05
CA VAL A 8 -12.84 -0.95 -8.14
C VAL A 8 -13.43 -2.24 -7.58
N TYR A 9 -14.75 -2.25 -7.32
CA TYR A 9 -15.51 -3.49 -7.11
C TYR A 9 -16.29 -3.85 -8.36
N LYS A 10 -15.99 -5.06 -8.84
CA LYS A 10 -16.48 -5.69 -10.05
C LYS A 10 -17.95 -6.10 -9.88
N GLY A 11 -18.82 -5.52 -10.70
CA GLY A 11 -20.13 -6.04 -11.16
C GLY A 11 -21.02 -6.82 -10.18
N MET A 12 -21.97 -6.10 -9.55
CA MET A 12 -23.30 -6.62 -9.23
C MET A 12 -24.32 -5.50 -9.51
N ASP A 13 -25.11 -5.65 -10.56
CA ASP A 13 -26.24 -4.76 -10.88
C ASP A 13 -27.42 -5.19 -10.01
N LEU A 14 -27.61 -4.50 -8.88
CA LEU A 14 -28.85 -4.53 -8.11
C LEU A 14 -29.33 -3.09 -7.95
N ARG A 15 -30.11 -2.60 -8.91
CA ARG A 15 -30.82 -1.31 -8.80
C ARG A 15 -31.93 -1.41 -7.75
N VAL A 16 -31.55 -1.30 -6.48
CA VAL A 16 -32.45 -0.89 -5.41
C VAL A 16 -31.93 0.45 -4.90
N SER A 17 -32.55 1.53 -5.38
CA SER A 17 -32.31 2.89 -4.87
C SER A 17 -32.98 3.04 -3.50
N GLY A 18 -32.36 2.47 -2.47
CA GLY A 18 -32.67 2.77 -1.08
C GLY A 18 -31.87 3.99 -0.64
N THR A 19 -32.52 4.97 -0.01
CA THR A 19 -31.83 6.08 0.63
C THR A 19 -31.07 5.54 1.85
N LEU A 20 -29.79 5.24 1.68
CA LEU A 20 -28.92 4.84 2.80
C LEU A 20 -28.65 6.07 3.66
N THR A 21 -29.37 6.20 4.77
CA THR A 21 -29.06 7.16 5.83
C THR A 21 -27.72 6.77 6.46
N ARG A 22 -26.63 7.33 5.93
CA ARG A 22 -25.28 7.16 6.48
C ARG A 22 -25.26 7.80 7.87
N HIS A 23 -25.32 6.98 8.91
CA HIS A 23 -25.03 7.41 10.26
C HIS A 23 -23.51 7.49 10.40
N ILE A 24 -22.96 8.69 10.19
CA ILE A 24 -21.54 8.95 10.42
C ILE A 24 -21.37 9.15 11.92
N LEU A 25 -20.80 8.15 12.61
CA LEU A 25 -20.37 8.30 13.98
C LEU A 25 -19.09 9.14 13.99
N HIS A 26 -19.15 10.33 14.58
CA HIS A 26 -17.97 11.16 14.82
C HIS A 26 -17.20 10.54 15.99
N PHE A 27 -15.95 10.12 15.73
CA PHE A 27 -15.04 9.71 16.78
C PHE A 27 -13.96 10.77 16.92
N ASP A 28 -14.02 11.53 18.02
CA ASP A 28 -12.96 12.44 18.45
C ASP A 28 -11.83 11.63 19.08
N ILE A 29 -11.10 10.90 18.23
CA ILE A 29 -9.90 10.18 18.67
C ILE A 29 -8.76 11.21 18.65
N PRO A 30 -8.18 11.58 19.81
CA PRO A 30 -6.98 12.39 19.80
C PRO A 30 -5.91 11.62 19.04
N LEU A 31 -5.45 12.18 17.91
CA LEU A 31 -4.37 11.59 17.13
C LEU A 31 -3.17 11.44 18.07
N PRO A 32 -2.72 10.22 18.41
CA PRO A 32 -1.50 10.09 19.17
C PRO A 32 -0.38 10.70 18.35
N ALA A 33 0.50 11.47 19.00
CA ALA A 33 1.74 11.98 18.43
C ALA A 33 2.73 10.82 18.19
N SER A 34 2.31 9.77 17.48
CA SER A 34 3.14 8.65 17.10
C SER A 34 4.03 9.10 15.95
N THR A 35 5.07 9.85 16.30
CA THR A 35 6.21 10.14 15.43
C THR A 35 7.13 8.90 15.29
N GLU A 36 6.88 7.82 16.04
CA GLU A 36 7.68 6.59 16.08
C GLU A 36 7.31 5.52 15.03
N SER A 37 6.36 5.77 14.13
CA SER A 37 6.05 4.80 13.06
C SER A 37 7.16 4.67 12.01
N ASP A 38 8.04 5.67 11.90
CA ASP A 38 9.11 5.69 10.90
C ASP A 38 10.42 5.05 11.39
N LEU A 39 10.67 5.05 12.71
CA LEU A 39 11.92 4.55 13.29
C LEU A 39 11.97 3.02 13.48
N ARG A 40 10.84 2.32 13.29
CA ARG A 40 10.73 0.89 13.63
C ARG A 40 11.42 -0.05 12.63
N ASN A 41 11.96 0.45 11.53
CA ASN A 41 12.75 -0.37 10.62
C ASN A 41 13.78 0.44 9.81
N PRO A 42 15.01 0.64 10.33
CA PRO A 42 16.10 1.27 9.55
C PRO A 42 16.44 0.50 8.26
N ASP A 43 16.03 -0.76 8.14
CA ASP A 43 16.34 -1.59 6.97
C ASP A 43 15.39 -1.37 5.78
N LYS A 44 14.33 -0.54 5.92
CA LYS A 44 13.38 -0.31 4.81
C LYS A 44 14.00 0.44 3.63
N ASP A 45 14.88 1.39 3.89
CA ASP A 45 15.53 2.14 2.81
C ASP A 45 16.58 1.27 2.13
N GLN A 46 17.34 0.48 2.90
CA GLN A 46 18.26 -0.49 2.35
C GLN A 46 17.54 -1.56 1.52
N LEU A 47 16.39 -2.04 2.00
CA LEU A 47 15.53 -2.97 1.28
C LEU A 47 15.05 -2.39 -0.06
N ARG A 48 14.64 -1.12 -0.08
CA ARG A 48 14.24 -0.40 -1.31
C ARG A 48 15.41 -0.32 -2.28
N THR A 49 16.57 0.13 -1.82
CA THR A 49 17.79 0.23 -2.64
C THR A 49 18.17 -1.12 -3.25
N ASN A 50 18.14 -2.20 -2.46
CA ASN A 50 18.45 -3.54 -2.93
C ASN A 50 17.46 -4.03 -4.00
N ILE A 51 16.15 -3.82 -3.78
CA ILE A 51 15.11 -4.18 -4.76
C ILE A 51 15.28 -3.41 -6.07
N LEU A 52 15.60 -2.12 -6.01
CA LEU A 52 15.81 -1.29 -7.18
C LEU A 52 17.09 -1.66 -7.95
N ALA A 53 18.18 -1.97 -7.24
CA ALA A 53 19.42 -2.46 -7.85
C ALA A 53 19.17 -3.77 -8.62
N MET A 54 18.53 -4.75 -7.99
CA MET A 54 18.17 -6.01 -8.65
C MET A 54 17.21 -5.82 -9.84
N ARG A 55 16.39 -4.75 -9.82
CA ARG A 55 15.52 -4.41 -10.95
C ARG A 55 16.29 -3.80 -12.11
N ALA A 56 17.29 -2.97 -11.82
CA ALA A 56 18.22 -2.43 -12.82
C ALA A 56 19.05 -3.54 -13.49
N ASP A 57 19.39 -4.60 -12.72
CA ASP A 57 20.06 -5.81 -13.24
C ASP A 57 19.14 -6.68 -14.12
N GLY A 58 17.87 -6.30 -14.30
CA GLY A 58 16.92 -7.00 -15.17
C GLY A 58 16.23 -8.20 -14.53
N MET A 59 16.40 -8.43 -13.23
CA MET A 59 15.76 -9.56 -12.54
C MET A 59 14.23 -9.43 -12.54
N SER A 60 13.55 -10.57 -12.64
CA SER A 60 12.09 -10.60 -12.53
C SER A 60 11.62 -10.40 -11.09
N TYR A 61 10.42 -9.85 -10.90
CA TYR A 61 9.83 -9.66 -9.56
C TYR A 61 9.77 -10.94 -8.73
N ARG A 62 9.63 -12.11 -9.38
CA ARG A 62 9.62 -13.41 -8.71
C ARG A 62 11.00 -13.85 -8.21
N GLN A 63 12.07 -13.49 -8.92
CA GLN A 63 13.44 -13.76 -8.49
C GLN A 63 13.81 -12.84 -7.31
N ILE A 64 13.54 -11.54 -7.45
CA ILE A 64 13.78 -10.54 -6.40
C ILE A 64 13.06 -10.92 -5.10
N ALA A 65 11.80 -11.38 -5.22
CA ALA A 65 11.03 -11.89 -4.10
C ALA A 65 11.70 -13.04 -3.34
N ARG A 66 12.32 -13.98 -4.07
CA ARG A 66 13.04 -15.11 -3.46
C ARG A 66 14.30 -14.66 -2.73
N GLU A 67 15.07 -13.76 -3.32
CA GLU A 67 16.33 -13.27 -2.72
C GLU A 67 16.09 -12.40 -1.48
N VAL A 68 15.03 -11.60 -1.51
CA VAL A 68 14.68 -10.68 -0.42
C VAL A 68 13.82 -11.35 0.66
N GLY A 69 13.34 -12.58 0.42
CA GLY A 69 12.45 -13.29 1.35
C GLY A 69 11.06 -12.65 1.48
N LEU A 70 10.60 -11.95 0.43
CA LEU A 70 9.30 -11.28 0.39
C LEU A 70 8.38 -11.88 -0.66
N HIS A 71 7.07 -11.76 -0.47
CA HIS A 71 6.12 -12.11 -1.53
C HIS A 71 6.24 -11.13 -2.71
N TRP A 72 6.14 -11.63 -3.95
CA TRP A 72 6.36 -10.83 -5.16
C TRP A 72 5.43 -9.61 -5.30
N THR A 73 4.20 -9.68 -4.78
CA THR A 73 3.29 -8.52 -4.75
C THR A 73 3.83 -7.39 -3.89
N ARG A 74 4.55 -7.71 -2.81
CA ARG A 74 5.16 -6.72 -1.92
C ARG A 74 6.31 -6.01 -2.61
N VAL A 75 7.13 -6.74 -3.35
CA VAL A 75 8.20 -6.17 -4.19
C VAL A 75 7.61 -5.19 -5.21
N GLN A 76 6.52 -5.57 -5.88
CA GLN A 76 5.86 -4.70 -6.85
C GLN A 76 5.33 -3.41 -6.22
N GLN A 77 4.74 -3.48 -5.03
CA GLN A 77 4.28 -2.29 -4.31
C GLN A 77 5.44 -1.35 -3.95
N ILE A 78 6.57 -1.91 -3.53
CA ILE A 78 7.76 -1.15 -3.18
C ILE A 78 8.30 -0.39 -4.40
N VAL A 79 8.43 -1.08 -5.55
CA VAL A 79 8.86 -0.45 -6.80
C VAL A 79 7.89 0.65 -7.23
N LYS A 80 6.58 0.40 -7.20
CA LYS A 80 5.57 1.42 -7.54
C LYS A 80 5.55 2.63 -6.62
N SER A 81 5.94 2.46 -5.35
CA SER A 81 6.00 3.56 -4.39
C SER A 81 7.28 4.40 -4.51
N ALA A 82 8.26 3.93 -5.28
CA ALA A 82 9.54 4.60 -5.50
C ALA A 82 9.60 5.37 -6.83
N GLU A 83 8.66 5.13 -7.74
CA GLU A 83 8.39 5.94 -8.94
C GLU A 83 7.65 7.23 -8.57
#